data_AF-E3TF29-F1
#
_entry.id   AF-E3TF29-F1
#
_cell.length_a   1.000
_cell.length_b   1.000
_cell.length_c   1.000
_cell.angle_alpha   90.00
_cell.angle_beta   90.00
_cell.angle_gamma   90.00
#
_symmetry.space_group_name_H-M   'P 1'
#
loop_
_entity.id
_entity.type
_entity.pdbx_description
1 polymer ?
#
loop_
_entity_poly.entity_id
_entity_poly.type
_entity_poly.pdbx_seq_one_letter_code
_entity_poly.pdbx_strand_id
1 'polypeptide(L)'
;MSIQYGETLADSYGVADSFPKDFGYGEEETDVEDSPAPSDSKPRILLMGLRRSGKSSIQKVVFHKMSPNETLFLESTNKIYKDGLSSSSFVNFQIWDFPGQVDFFDPTFDCEMIFRGTGALIFVIDAQDDYVEALGRLHLTVSRAYRVNPEINFEVFIHKVDGLSDDHKIETQRDIHQRANDDLADASLEKLHLSFYLTSIYDHSIFEAFSKVVQKLIPQLPTLENLLNIFISNSGIEKAFLFDVVSKIYIATDSSPVDMQSYELCCDMIDVVIDVSCIYGLKEDGSGSAYDKESMAIIKLNNTTVLYLKEVTKFLALVCILREESFERKGLIDYNFHCFRKAIHEVFEVGLSTPRMGAQAAGTPCLMKTVALNGTPRSTV
;
A
#
# COMPACT_ATOMS: atom_id res chain seq x y z
N MET A 1 -20.54 11.56 87.25
CA MET A 1 -21.71 12.02 86.47
C MET A 1 -21.52 11.57 85.03
N SER A 2 -22.61 11.35 84.30
CA SER A 2 -22.65 11.01 82.86
C SER A 2 -21.79 12.00 82.03
N ILE A 3 -21.24 11.66 80.86
CA ILE A 3 -21.98 11.32 79.62
C ILE A 3 -21.14 10.41 78.68
N GLN A 4 -21.80 9.42 78.08
CA GLN A 4 -21.41 8.59 76.92
C GLN A 4 -21.80 9.32 75.60
N TYR A 5 -21.39 8.99 74.38
CA TYR A 5 -20.63 7.91 73.71
C TYR A 5 -20.15 8.47 72.35
N GLY A 6 -19.26 7.76 71.61
CA GLY A 6 -18.94 8.12 70.22
C GLY A 6 -17.62 7.56 69.67
N GLU A 7 -17.48 6.23 69.69
CA GLU A 7 -16.76 5.34 68.75
C GLU A 7 -15.37 5.78 68.18
N THR A 8 -14.21 5.15 68.46
CA THR A 8 -13.72 3.76 68.16
C THR A 8 -13.77 3.36 66.67
N LEU A 9 -12.82 2.69 66.01
CA LEU A 9 -11.44 2.15 66.22
C LEU A 9 -10.93 1.71 64.80
N ALA A 10 -9.66 1.53 64.41
CA ALA A 10 -8.31 1.72 64.99
C ALA A 10 -7.21 1.80 63.89
N ASP A 11 -5.97 2.10 64.28
CA ASP A 11 -4.66 1.52 63.85
C ASP A 11 -4.57 0.64 62.57
N SER A 12 -3.74 0.94 61.56
CA SER A 12 -2.25 0.80 61.45
C SER A 12 -1.76 -0.67 61.47
N TYR A 13 -0.83 -1.18 60.63
CA TYR A 13 0.40 -0.65 60.02
C TYR A 13 0.80 -1.35 58.68
N GLY A 14 1.69 -0.73 57.89
CA GLY A 14 2.52 -1.35 56.83
C GLY A 14 1.90 -1.35 55.43
N VAL A 15 2.62 -1.09 54.32
CA VAL A 15 4.08 -1.12 54.05
C VAL A 15 4.49 0.06 53.13
N ALA A 16 5.77 0.44 53.13
CA ALA A 16 6.39 1.42 52.21
C ALA A 16 6.29 0.97 50.72
N ASP A 17 6.55 1.77 49.67
CA ASP A 17 7.59 2.80 49.57
C ASP A 17 7.33 3.85 48.45
N SER A 18 8.09 4.92 48.57
CA SER A 18 8.19 6.19 47.86
C SER A 18 8.34 6.13 46.32
N PHE A 19 7.55 6.94 45.58
CA PHE A 19 8.01 7.70 44.40
C PHE A 19 7.10 8.92 44.14
N PRO A 20 7.63 10.17 44.07
CA PRO A 20 6.81 11.37 43.84
C PRO A 20 6.38 11.52 42.37
N LYS A 21 5.12 11.88 42.14
CA LYS A 21 4.63 12.36 40.84
C LYS A 21 4.87 13.87 40.73
N ASP A 22 5.97 14.26 40.08
CA ASP A 22 6.15 15.61 39.53
C ASP A 22 7.10 15.57 38.33
N PHE A 23 6.52 15.46 37.12
CA PHE A 23 7.14 15.89 35.88
C PHE A 23 6.04 16.49 35.01
N GLY A 24 6.08 17.82 34.86
CA GLY A 24 5.11 18.55 34.06
C GLY A 24 5.33 18.30 32.57
N TYR A 25 4.27 17.92 31.86
CA TYR A 25 4.23 18.05 30.41
C TYR A 25 3.95 19.53 30.06
N GLY A 26 4.72 20.04 29.10
CA GLY A 26 4.51 21.36 28.55
C GLY A 26 3.22 21.43 27.73
N GLU A 27 2.60 22.61 27.81
CA GLU A 27 1.58 23.21 26.94
C GLU A 27 1.13 22.38 25.73
N GLU A 28 -0.15 22.02 25.72
CA GLU A 28 -0.86 21.52 24.54
C GLU A 28 -0.88 22.63 23.47
N GLU A 29 -0.11 22.48 22.39
CA GLU A 29 -0.27 23.34 21.21
C GLU A 29 -1.63 23.07 20.59
N THR A 30 -2.53 24.05 20.72
CA THR A 30 -3.86 24.06 20.14
C THR A 30 -3.81 23.88 18.61
N ASP A 31 -4.67 23.01 18.08
CA ASP A 31 -4.88 22.84 16.63
C ASP A 31 -5.15 24.18 15.93
N VAL A 32 -4.13 24.74 15.27
CA VAL A 32 -4.29 25.93 14.41
C VAL A 32 -4.74 25.47 13.03
N GLU A 33 -5.83 26.07 12.55
CA GLU A 33 -6.51 25.79 11.28
C GLU A 33 -5.55 25.62 10.09
N ASP A 34 -5.40 24.38 9.60
CA ASP A 34 -4.60 24.11 8.41
C ASP A 34 -5.29 24.68 7.16
N SER A 35 -4.59 25.59 6.49
CA SER A 35 -5.11 26.29 5.30
C SER A 35 -5.05 25.37 4.07
N PRO A 36 -6.05 25.37 3.18
CA PRO A 36 -6.15 24.38 2.11
C PRO A 36 -5.13 24.63 0.98
N ALA A 37 -3.91 24.15 1.17
CA ALA A 37 -2.97 23.95 0.06
C ALA A 37 -3.49 22.81 -0.85
N PRO A 38 -3.42 22.94 -2.18
CA PRO A 38 -3.99 21.95 -3.09
C PRO A 38 -3.17 20.65 -3.10
N SER A 39 -3.64 19.65 -2.35
CA SER A 39 -3.04 18.31 -2.24
C SER A 39 -3.30 17.42 -3.46
N ASP A 40 -3.13 17.97 -4.67
CA ASP A 40 -3.81 17.51 -5.89
C ASP A 40 -2.92 16.72 -6.87
N SER A 41 -1.86 16.08 -6.36
CA SER A 41 -0.95 15.23 -7.16
C SER A 41 -0.59 13.88 -6.54
N LYS A 42 -1.21 13.48 -5.42
CA LYS A 42 -0.99 12.16 -4.80
C LYS A 42 -2.03 11.17 -5.33
N PRO A 43 -1.66 9.96 -5.81
CA PRO A 43 -2.63 8.95 -6.23
C PRO A 43 -3.50 8.52 -5.05
N ARG A 44 -4.82 8.62 -5.18
CA ARG A 44 -5.77 8.23 -4.13
C ARG A 44 -6.26 6.80 -4.38
N ILE A 45 -6.33 5.99 -3.32
CA ILE A 45 -6.96 4.67 -3.31
C ILE A 45 -8.24 4.77 -2.49
N LEU A 46 -9.38 4.41 -3.09
CA LEU A 46 -10.66 4.42 -2.39
C LEU A 46 -11.00 3.00 -1.92
N LEU A 47 -11.31 2.85 -0.63
CA LEU A 47 -11.89 1.63 -0.06
C LEU A 47 -13.41 1.82 0.05
N MET A 48 -14.15 1.04 -0.74
CA MET A 48 -15.62 1.10 -0.85
C MET A 48 -16.24 -0.28 -0.61
N GLY A 49 -17.55 -0.33 -0.33
CA GLY A 49 -18.29 -1.59 -0.13
C GLY A 49 -19.40 -1.47 0.92
N LEU A 50 -20.14 -2.55 1.17
CA LEU A 50 -21.25 -2.57 2.12
C LEU A 50 -20.83 -2.35 3.59
N ARG A 51 -21.77 -1.96 4.46
CA ARG A 51 -21.51 -1.89 5.91
C ARG A 51 -21.07 -3.28 6.42
N ARG A 52 -20.08 -3.32 7.32
CA ARG A 52 -19.49 -4.55 7.91
C ARG A 52 -18.67 -5.44 6.95
N SER A 53 -18.41 -5.02 5.70
CA SER A 53 -17.60 -5.79 4.74
C SER A 53 -16.11 -5.96 5.08
N GLY A 54 -15.59 -5.25 6.08
CA GLY A 54 -14.20 -5.41 6.57
C GLY A 54 -13.19 -4.33 6.17
N LYS A 55 -13.58 -3.37 5.30
CA LYS A 55 -12.76 -2.21 4.86
C LYS A 55 -11.87 -1.56 5.94
N SER A 56 -12.43 -1.18 7.08
CA SER A 56 -11.69 -0.50 8.16
C SER A 56 -10.74 -1.46 8.91
N SER A 57 -11.08 -2.75 8.99
CA SER A 57 -10.19 -3.80 9.50
C SER A 57 -9.00 -4.02 8.58
N ILE A 58 -9.27 -4.14 7.26
CA ILE A 58 -8.24 -4.23 6.21
C ILE A 58 -7.24 -3.08 6.33
N GLN A 59 -7.73 -1.83 6.43
CA GLN A 59 -6.86 -0.66 6.54
C GLN A 59 -5.95 -0.72 7.78
N LYS A 60 -6.49 -1.07 8.95
CA LYS A 60 -5.70 -1.12 10.18
C LYS A 60 -4.70 -2.27 10.23
N VAL A 61 -5.05 -3.44 9.68
CA VAL A 61 -4.12 -4.58 9.59
C VAL A 61 -2.96 -4.25 8.66
N VAL A 62 -3.22 -3.73 7.45
CA VAL A 62 -2.17 -3.49 6.45
C VAL A 62 -1.28 -2.31 6.81
N PHE A 63 -1.85 -1.20 7.32
CA PHE A 63 -1.11 0.07 7.46
C PHE A 63 -0.76 0.45 8.89
N HIS A 64 -1.51 -0.02 9.88
CA HIS A 64 -1.25 0.25 11.30
C HIS A 64 -0.64 -0.96 12.03
N LYS A 65 -0.38 -2.08 11.33
CA LYS A 65 0.08 -3.36 11.89
C LYS A 65 -0.79 -3.86 13.07
N MET A 66 -2.08 -3.52 13.09
CA MET A 66 -3.02 -3.98 14.11
C MET A 66 -3.22 -5.49 13.98
N SER A 67 -3.31 -6.21 15.11
CA SER A 67 -3.54 -7.66 15.09
C SER A 67 -4.95 -7.97 14.53
N PRO A 68 -5.12 -8.97 13.66
CA PRO A 68 -6.43 -9.34 13.13
C PRO A 68 -7.48 -9.60 14.23
N ASN A 69 -7.07 -10.15 15.36
CA ASN A 69 -7.93 -10.42 16.53
C ASN A 69 -8.42 -9.14 17.21
N GLU A 70 -7.64 -8.05 17.18
CA GLU A 70 -8.03 -6.75 17.74
C GLU A 70 -9.07 -6.05 16.87
N THR A 71 -9.13 -6.38 15.56
CA THR A 71 -10.09 -5.77 14.63
C THR A 71 -11.55 -6.09 14.95
N LEU A 72 -11.81 -7.13 15.74
CA LEU A 72 -13.16 -7.48 16.24
C LEU A 72 -13.76 -6.39 17.13
N PHE A 73 -12.93 -5.56 17.76
CA PHE A 73 -13.35 -4.47 18.65
C PHE A 73 -13.49 -3.12 17.94
N LEU A 74 -13.41 -3.09 16.60
CA LEU A 74 -13.56 -1.85 15.84
C LEU A 74 -15.01 -1.37 15.79
N GLU A 75 -15.21 -0.10 16.14
CA GLU A 75 -16.50 0.58 16.02
C GLU A 75 -16.91 0.79 14.55
N SER A 76 -18.21 1.01 14.31
CA SER A 76 -18.71 1.33 12.97
C SER A 76 -18.21 2.71 12.51
N THR A 77 -17.47 2.74 11.41
CA THR A 77 -17.03 3.97 10.73
C THR A 77 -18.21 4.84 10.31
N ASN A 78 -18.36 6.01 10.96
CA ASN A 78 -19.44 6.98 10.73
C ASN A 78 -19.02 8.22 9.92
N LYS A 79 -17.71 8.40 9.68
CA LYS A 79 -17.12 9.51 8.89
C LYS A 79 -16.11 8.93 7.92
N ILE A 80 -15.89 9.60 6.78
CA ILE A 80 -14.81 9.23 5.85
C ILE A 80 -13.48 9.42 6.57
N TYR A 81 -12.73 8.33 6.75
CA TYR A 81 -11.39 8.40 7.32
C TYR A 81 -10.39 8.57 6.17
N LYS A 82 -9.60 9.65 6.23
CA LYS A 82 -8.56 9.95 5.24
C LYS A 82 -7.21 9.68 5.89
N ASP A 83 -6.58 8.60 5.45
CA ASP A 83 -5.27 8.20 5.93
C ASP A 83 -4.22 8.59 4.90
N GLY A 84 -3.40 9.55 5.29
CA GLY A 84 -2.30 10.05 4.47
C GLY A 84 -1.03 9.30 4.82
N LEU A 85 -0.77 8.20 4.11
CA LEU A 85 0.50 7.46 4.19
C LEU A 85 1.65 8.34 3.68
N SER A 86 2.14 9.17 4.59
CA SER A 86 3.14 10.21 4.35
C SER A 86 4.54 9.76 4.80
N SER A 87 4.61 8.63 5.50
CA SER A 87 5.82 8.09 6.12
C SER A 87 6.64 7.14 5.25
N SER A 88 6.18 6.73 4.06
CA SER A 88 7.03 6.04 3.08
C SER A 88 7.14 6.88 1.80
N SER A 89 8.34 7.39 1.51
CA SER A 89 8.54 8.34 0.40
C SER A 89 8.35 7.74 -1.00
N PHE A 90 8.13 6.43 -1.11
CA PHE A 90 8.01 5.74 -2.39
C PHE A 90 6.56 5.59 -2.87
N VAL A 91 5.59 5.32 -1.98
CA VAL A 91 4.16 5.26 -2.35
C VAL A 91 3.38 6.26 -1.49
N ASN A 92 3.38 7.52 -1.94
CA ASN A 92 2.62 8.60 -1.32
C ASN A 92 1.14 8.52 -1.74
N PHE A 93 0.42 7.47 -1.33
CA PHE A 93 -1.02 7.34 -1.58
C PHE A 93 -1.85 7.78 -0.36
N GLN A 94 -3.03 8.33 -0.65
CA GLN A 94 -4.05 8.56 0.37
C GLN A 94 -5.09 7.44 0.29
N ILE A 95 -5.35 6.79 1.41
CA ILE A 95 -6.43 5.81 1.55
C ILE A 95 -7.65 6.51 2.12
N TRP A 96 -8.77 6.38 1.44
CA TRP A 96 -10.04 6.95 1.89
C TRP A 96 -11.00 5.79 2.20
N ASP A 97 -11.31 5.59 3.49
CA ASP A 97 -12.28 4.60 3.95
C ASP A 97 -13.69 5.22 3.96
N PHE A 98 -14.60 4.67 3.15
CA PHE A 98 -15.96 5.18 3.04
C PHE A 98 -16.92 4.48 4.00
N PRO A 99 -17.75 5.21 4.77
CA PRO A 99 -18.80 4.62 5.58
C PRO A 99 -19.74 3.77 4.70
N GLY A 100 -20.00 2.53 5.09
CA GLY A 100 -20.89 1.62 4.34
C GLY A 100 -22.37 2.00 4.36
N GLN A 101 -22.70 3.20 4.85
CA GLN A 101 -24.03 3.83 4.87
C GLN A 101 -24.09 5.09 4.01
N VAL A 102 -22.99 5.55 3.38
CA VAL A 102 -23.05 6.73 2.49
C VAL A 102 -23.92 6.37 1.30
N ASP A 103 -25.10 6.96 1.25
CA ASP A 103 -25.94 6.83 0.08
C ASP A 103 -25.36 7.73 -1.02
N PHE A 104 -24.92 7.11 -2.12
CA PHE A 104 -24.25 7.81 -3.24
C PHE A 104 -25.13 8.86 -3.95
N PHE A 105 -26.35 9.08 -3.45
CA PHE A 105 -27.33 10.02 -3.97
C PHE A 105 -27.35 11.35 -3.22
N ASP A 106 -26.61 11.50 -2.12
CA ASP A 106 -26.53 12.78 -1.40
C ASP A 106 -25.65 13.79 -2.18
N PRO A 107 -26.22 14.89 -2.72
CA PRO A 107 -25.47 15.87 -3.51
C PRO A 107 -24.55 16.76 -2.67
N THR A 108 -24.49 16.57 -1.34
CA THR A 108 -23.56 17.29 -0.45
C THR A 108 -22.13 16.77 -0.50
N PHE A 109 -21.89 15.59 -1.10
CA PHE A 109 -20.55 15.06 -1.33
C PHE A 109 -20.13 15.23 -2.80
N ASP A 110 -19.00 15.93 -3.02
CA ASP A 110 -18.36 16.11 -4.33
C ASP A 110 -17.70 14.83 -4.86
N CYS A 111 -18.47 13.74 -5.00
CA CYS A 111 -17.97 12.45 -5.48
C CYS A 111 -17.22 12.57 -6.81
N GLU A 112 -17.63 13.47 -7.70
CA GLU A 112 -16.93 13.72 -8.97
C GLU A 112 -15.50 14.26 -8.76
N MET A 113 -15.30 15.19 -7.82
CA MET A 113 -13.96 15.71 -7.51
C MET A 113 -13.09 14.64 -6.86
N ILE A 114 -13.69 13.77 -6.04
CA ILE A 114 -13.00 12.64 -5.40
C ILE A 114 -12.53 11.65 -6.47
N PHE A 115 -13.42 11.17 -7.34
CA PHE A 115 -13.09 10.20 -8.39
C PHE A 115 -12.10 10.73 -9.43
N ARG A 116 -12.07 12.04 -9.73
CA ARG A 116 -11.04 12.65 -10.60
C ARG A 116 -9.62 12.51 -10.03
N GLY A 117 -9.46 12.50 -8.71
CA GLY A 117 -8.17 12.32 -8.03
C GLY A 117 -7.81 10.87 -7.71
N THR A 118 -8.68 9.92 -8.05
CA THR A 118 -8.50 8.49 -7.75
C THR A 118 -7.69 7.79 -8.84
N GLY A 119 -6.71 6.97 -8.43
CA GLY A 119 -6.00 6.06 -9.33
C GLY A 119 -6.56 4.64 -9.31
N ALA A 120 -6.99 4.15 -8.13
CA ALA A 120 -7.60 2.84 -7.99
C ALA A 120 -8.81 2.88 -7.03
N LEU A 121 -9.84 2.13 -7.39
CA LEU A 121 -11.04 1.92 -6.58
C LEU A 121 -11.10 0.44 -6.18
N ILE A 122 -10.97 0.19 -4.88
CA ILE A 122 -11.08 -1.14 -4.29
C ILE A 122 -12.48 -1.29 -3.70
N PHE A 123 -13.27 -2.24 -4.22
CA PHE A 123 -14.59 -2.57 -3.70
C PHE A 123 -14.54 -3.89 -2.93
N VAL A 124 -14.88 -3.84 -1.64
CA VAL A 124 -14.81 -4.96 -0.70
C VAL A 124 -16.19 -5.62 -0.59
N ILE A 125 -16.30 -6.84 -1.11
CA ILE A 125 -17.46 -7.74 -1.00
C ILE A 125 -17.21 -8.73 0.13
N ASP A 126 -18.20 -8.96 0.98
CA ASP A 126 -18.15 -10.02 1.99
C ASP A 126 -18.54 -11.35 1.35
N ALA A 127 -17.68 -12.37 1.44
CA ALA A 127 -17.94 -13.71 0.89
C ALA A 127 -18.78 -14.60 1.83
N GLN A 128 -19.00 -14.19 3.08
CA GLN A 128 -19.78 -14.94 4.08
C GLN A 128 -21.24 -14.47 4.19
N ASP A 129 -21.57 -13.32 3.58
CA ASP A 129 -22.91 -12.70 3.58
C ASP A 129 -23.51 -12.71 2.16
N ASP A 130 -24.77 -12.28 2.01
CA ASP A 130 -25.41 -12.19 0.69
C ASP A 130 -24.80 -11.06 -0.16
N TYR A 131 -23.99 -11.45 -1.15
CA TYR A 131 -23.31 -10.53 -2.06
C TYR A 131 -24.21 -9.97 -3.17
N VAL A 132 -25.48 -10.35 -3.29
CA VAL A 132 -26.38 -9.83 -4.35
C VAL A 132 -26.58 -8.30 -4.21
N GLU A 133 -26.80 -7.78 -3.00
CA GLU A 133 -26.84 -6.32 -2.79
C GLU A 133 -25.47 -5.67 -3.07
N ALA A 134 -24.38 -6.36 -2.73
CA ALA A 134 -23.02 -5.87 -2.92
C ALA A 134 -22.70 -5.69 -4.41
N LEU A 135 -23.12 -6.63 -5.27
CA LEU A 135 -22.98 -6.56 -6.73
C LEU A 135 -23.79 -5.39 -7.32
N GLY A 136 -25.05 -5.20 -6.91
CA GLY A 136 -25.85 -4.04 -7.34
C GLY A 136 -25.22 -2.69 -6.95
N ARG A 137 -24.65 -2.59 -5.75
CA ARG A 137 -23.90 -1.40 -5.29
C ARG A 137 -22.55 -1.25 -6.02
N LEU A 138 -21.85 -2.34 -6.32
CA LEU A 138 -20.62 -2.34 -7.13
C LEU A 138 -20.90 -1.76 -8.51
N HIS A 139 -21.89 -2.30 -9.23
CA HIS A 139 -22.27 -1.88 -10.57
C HIS A 139 -22.60 -0.38 -10.63
N LEU A 140 -23.39 0.12 -9.68
CA LEU A 140 -23.72 1.55 -9.57
C LEU A 140 -22.47 2.42 -9.32
N THR A 141 -21.55 1.95 -8.49
CA THR A 141 -20.31 2.67 -8.13
C THR A 141 -19.35 2.73 -9.31
N VAL A 142 -19.09 1.59 -9.96
CA VAL A 142 -18.22 1.46 -11.13
C VAL A 142 -18.75 2.30 -12.29
N SER A 143 -20.05 2.19 -12.60
CA SER A 143 -20.71 2.96 -13.66
C SER A 143 -20.62 4.48 -13.47
N ARG A 144 -20.60 4.97 -12.22
CA ARG A 144 -20.43 6.39 -11.91
C ARG A 144 -18.97 6.81 -11.98
N ALA A 145 -18.07 6.05 -11.36
CA ALA A 145 -16.64 6.34 -11.36
C ALA A 145 -16.07 6.38 -12.80
N TYR A 146 -16.43 5.43 -13.65
CA TYR A 146 -15.98 5.36 -15.05
C TYR A 146 -16.47 6.54 -15.90
N ARG A 147 -17.67 7.07 -15.63
CA ARG A 147 -18.19 8.29 -16.30
C ARG A 147 -17.39 9.54 -15.93
N VAL A 148 -16.79 9.57 -14.74
CA VAL A 148 -16.00 10.71 -14.25
C VAL A 148 -14.54 10.61 -14.68
N ASN A 149 -13.95 9.42 -14.56
CA ASN A 149 -12.57 9.14 -14.96
C ASN A 149 -12.44 7.71 -15.50
N PRO A 150 -12.16 7.53 -16.81
CA PRO A 150 -12.00 6.22 -17.41
C PRO A 150 -10.63 5.56 -17.14
N GLU A 151 -9.67 6.29 -16.55
CA GLU A 151 -8.32 5.78 -16.21
C GLU A 151 -8.24 5.15 -14.80
N ILE A 152 -9.36 5.00 -14.10
CA ILE A 152 -9.39 4.34 -12.77
C ILE A 152 -9.21 2.83 -12.93
N ASN A 153 -8.29 2.25 -12.17
CA ASN A 153 -8.18 0.80 -12.00
C ASN A 153 -9.28 0.30 -11.05
N PHE A 154 -10.07 -0.69 -11.49
CA PHE A 154 -11.19 -1.26 -10.73
C PHE A 154 -10.85 -2.65 -10.18
N GLU A 155 -10.84 -2.74 -8.85
CA GLU A 155 -10.30 -3.88 -8.12
C GLU A 155 -11.38 -4.36 -7.13
N VAL A 156 -11.71 -5.65 -7.17
CA VAL A 156 -12.77 -6.24 -6.34
C VAL A 156 -12.15 -7.24 -5.38
N PHE A 157 -12.27 -6.96 -4.08
CA PHE A 157 -11.80 -7.84 -3.01
C PHE A 157 -12.97 -8.69 -2.52
N ILE A 158 -12.93 -9.98 -2.85
CA ILE A 158 -13.78 -11.01 -2.26
C ILE A 158 -13.16 -11.32 -0.90
N HIS A 159 -13.79 -10.85 0.17
CA HIS A 159 -13.22 -10.76 1.50
C HIS A 159 -13.82 -11.79 2.47
N LYS A 160 -13.10 -12.06 3.57
CA LYS A 160 -13.47 -13.07 4.59
C LYS A 160 -13.54 -14.50 4.06
N VAL A 161 -12.62 -14.86 3.18
CA VAL A 161 -12.51 -16.23 2.61
C VAL A 161 -11.95 -17.26 3.60
N ASP A 162 -11.55 -16.85 4.81
CA ASP A 162 -11.00 -17.69 5.88
C ASP A 162 -11.96 -18.79 6.36
N GLY A 163 -13.26 -18.52 6.40
CA GLY A 163 -14.28 -19.49 6.82
C GLY A 163 -14.74 -20.46 5.71
N LEU A 164 -14.22 -20.35 4.49
CA LEU A 164 -14.69 -21.09 3.31
C LEU A 164 -13.73 -22.24 2.95
N SER A 165 -14.30 -23.35 2.48
CA SER A 165 -13.52 -24.42 1.82
C SER A 165 -13.01 -23.95 0.45
N ASP A 166 -11.91 -24.54 -0.03
CA ASP A 166 -11.29 -24.10 -1.29
C ASP A 166 -12.22 -24.30 -2.51
N ASP A 167 -13.03 -25.36 -2.52
CA ASP A 167 -14.08 -25.57 -3.51
C ASP A 167 -15.10 -24.41 -3.51
N HIS A 168 -15.55 -23.98 -2.32
CA HIS A 168 -16.49 -22.87 -2.18
C HIS A 168 -15.85 -21.53 -2.56
N LYS A 169 -14.55 -21.32 -2.30
CA LYS A 169 -13.82 -20.12 -2.75
C LYS A 169 -13.82 -20.03 -4.27
N ILE A 170 -13.52 -21.12 -4.97
CA ILE A 170 -13.49 -21.18 -6.44
C ILE A 170 -14.90 -20.96 -7.02
N GLU A 171 -15.93 -21.60 -6.45
CA GLU A 171 -17.31 -21.41 -6.90
C GLU A 171 -17.80 -19.98 -6.69
N THR A 172 -17.58 -19.41 -5.50
CA THR A 172 -17.96 -18.03 -5.16
C THR A 172 -17.22 -17.02 -6.04
N GLN A 173 -15.93 -17.22 -6.29
CA GLN A 173 -15.15 -16.39 -7.20
C GLN A 173 -15.70 -16.44 -8.63
N ARG A 174 -16.02 -17.64 -9.14
CA ARG A 174 -16.58 -17.80 -10.49
C ARG A 174 -17.96 -17.14 -10.62
N ASP A 175 -18.82 -17.29 -9.62
CA ASP A 175 -20.17 -16.72 -9.64
C ASP A 175 -20.15 -15.18 -9.55
N ILE A 176 -19.38 -14.62 -8.61
CA ILE A 176 -19.14 -13.16 -8.50
C ILE A 176 -18.53 -12.61 -9.80
N HIS A 177 -17.52 -13.29 -10.35
CA HIS A 177 -16.88 -12.89 -11.61
C HIS A 177 -17.86 -12.93 -12.79
N GLN A 178 -18.68 -13.97 -12.90
CA GLN A 178 -19.66 -14.07 -13.98
C GLN A 178 -20.72 -12.97 -13.85
N ARG A 179 -21.42 -12.87 -12.72
CA ARG A 179 -22.49 -11.88 -12.52
C ARG A 179 -22.01 -10.44 -12.69
N ALA A 180 -20.84 -10.10 -12.16
CA ALA A 180 -20.29 -8.76 -12.30
C ALA A 180 -19.92 -8.41 -13.76
N ASN A 181 -19.53 -9.38 -14.58
CA ASN A 181 -19.29 -9.16 -16.02
C ASN A 181 -20.61 -9.13 -16.82
N ASP A 182 -21.58 -9.96 -16.47
CA ASP A 182 -22.92 -9.94 -17.08
C ASP A 182 -23.61 -8.57 -16.84
N ASP A 183 -23.59 -8.08 -15.59
CA ASP A 183 -24.08 -6.73 -15.23
C ASP A 183 -23.36 -5.59 -15.99
N LEU A 184 -22.05 -5.74 -16.27
CA LEU A 184 -21.28 -4.76 -17.05
C LEU A 184 -21.58 -4.83 -18.56
N ALA A 185 -21.85 -6.02 -19.10
CA ALA A 185 -22.26 -6.23 -20.48
C ALA A 185 -23.64 -5.61 -20.73
N ASP A 186 -24.60 -5.79 -19.82
CA ASP A 186 -25.93 -5.17 -19.89
C ASP A 186 -25.87 -3.63 -19.92
N ALA A 187 -24.91 -3.03 -19.22
CA ALA A 187 -24.65 -1.57 -19.27
C ALA A 187 -23.81 -1.11 -20.48
N SER A 188 -23.43 -2.03 -21.40
CA SER A 188 -22.55 -1.76 -22.54
C SER A 188 -21.16 -1.23 -22.16
N LEU A 189 -20.65 -1.62 -20.99
CA LEU A 189 -19.35 -1.20 -20.46
C LEU A 189 -18.26 -2.27 -20.65
N GLU A 190 -18.31 -3.04 -21.74
CA GLU A 190 -17.40 -4.17 -22.07
C GLU A 190 -15.90 -3.84 -22.07
N LYS A 191 -15.52 -2.55 -22.07
CA LYS A 191 -14.12 -2.09 -21.99
C LYS A 191 -13.57 -2.03 -20.56
N LEU A 192 -14.40 -2.24 -19.55
CA LEU A 192 -13.98 -2.27 -18.15
C LEU A 192 -13.45 -3.65 -17.78
N HIS A 193 -12.18 -3.69 -17.34
CA HIS A 193 -11.58 -4.88 -16.77
C HIS A 193 -11.63 -4.81 -15.25
N LEU A 194 -12.56 -5.56 -14.64
CA LEU A 194 -12.54 -5.81 -13.20
C LEU A 194 -11.50 -6.87 -12.87
N SER A 195 -10.63 -6.60 -11.90
CA SER A 195 -9.73 -7.59 -11.32
C SER A 195 -10.27 -8.09 -9.98
N PHE A 196 -10.26 -9.40 -9.77
CA PHE A 196 -10.85 -10.04 -8.58
C PHE A 196 -9.77 -10.72 -7.74
N TYR A 197 -9.78 -10.47 -6.43
CA TYR A 197 -8.85 -11.08 -5.48
C TYR A 197 -9.61 -11.72 -4.32
N LEU A 198 -9.20 -12.94 -3.96
CA LEU A 198 -9.61 -13.60 -2.72
C LEU A 198 -8.71 -13.05 -1.59
N THR A 199 -9.30 -12.55 -0.51
CA THR A 199 -8.57 -11.85 0.55
C THR A 199 -9.09 -12.22 1.94
N SER A 200 -8.17 -12.37 2.89
CA SER A 200 -8.48 -12.46 4.32
C SER A 200 -7.52 -11.57 5.11
N ILE A 201 -7.96 -11.08 6.28
CA ILE A 201 -7.07 -10.39 7.23
C ILE A 201 -6.24 -11.35 8.10
N TYR A 202 -6.60 -12.64 8.13
CA TYR A 202 -5.89 -13.67 8.90
C TYR A 202 -4.76 -14.36 8.11
N ASP A 203 -4.64 -14.02 6.83
CA ASP A 203 -3.71 -14.60 5.87
C ASP A 203 -3.02 -13.46 5.09
N HIS A 204 -1.87 -13.73 4.50
CA HIS A 204 -1.07 -12.73 3.80
C HIS A 204 -1.69 -12.32 2.45
N SER A 205 -2.76 -12.97 1.98
CA SER A 205 -3.44 -12.69 0.71
C SER A 205 -3.93 -11.25 0.58
N ILE A 206 -4.29 -10.58 1.68
CA ILE A 206 -4.64 -9.16 1.64
C ILE A 206 -3.44 -8.29 1.22
N PHE A 207 -2.25 -8.58 1.72
CA PHE A 207 -1.03 -7.84 1.34
C PHE A 207 -0.62 -8.16 -0.10
N GLU A 208 -0.80 -9.41 -0.56
CA GLU A 208 -0.55 -9.79 -1.96
C GLU A 208 -1.49 -9.07 -2.92
N ALA A 209 -2.79 -8.99 -2.59
CA ALA A 209 -3.78 -8.23 -3.36
C ALA A 209 -3.45 -6.73 -3.40
N PHE A 210 -3.13 -6.10 -2.25
CA PHE A 210 -2.68 -4.71 -2.23
C PHE A 210 -1.42 -4.47 -3.05
N SER A 211 -0.48 -5.41 -3.05
CA SER A 211 0.75 -5.33 -3.85
C SER A 211 0.45 -5.27 -5.34
N LYS A 212 -0.47 -6.12 -5.84
CA LYS A 212 -0.94 -6.09 -7.23
C LYS A 212 -1.68 -4.78 -7.57
N VAL A 213 -2.47 -4.23 -6.65
CA VAL A 213 -3.13 -2.93 -6.84
C VAL A 213 -2.13 -1.77 -6.88
N VAL A 214 -1.16 -1.75 -5.97
CA VAL A 214 -0.11 -0.72 -5.92
C VAL A 214 0.80 -0.79 -7.14
N GLN A 215 1.15 -1.98 -7.61
CA GLN A 215 1.89 -2.19 -8.86
C GLN A 215 1.22 -1.52 -10.07
N LYS A 216 -0.09 -1.72 -10.25
CA LYS A 216 -0.88 -1.07 -11.33
C LYS A 216 -0.91 0.46 -11.25
N LEU A 217 -0.60 1.05 -10.10
CA LEU A 217 -0.53 2.51 -9.90
C LEU A 217 0.84 3.11 -10.21
N ILE A 218 1.89 2.30 -10.34
CA ILE A 218 3.28 2.78 -10.53
C ILE A 218 3.61 2.76 -12.03
N PRO A 219 3.68 3.92 -12.72
CA PRO A 219 3.93 3.96 -14.17
C PRO A 219 5.34 3.51 -14.55
N GLN A 220 6.27 3.47 -13.60
CA GLN A 220 7.66 3.03 -13.79
C GLN A 220 7.86 1.52 -13.53
N LEU A 221 6.81 0.77 -13.18
CA LEU A 221 6.89 -0.65 -12.83
C LEU A 221 7.68 -1.50 -13.86
N PRO A 222 7.46 -1.38 -15.19
CA PRO A 222 8.21 -2.20 -16.16
C PRO A 222 9.72 -1.94 -16.12
N THR A 223 10.17 -0.77 -15.68
CA THR A 223 11.60 -0.48 -15.50
C THR A 223 12.15 -1.20 -14.28
N LEU A 224 11.40 -1.22 -13.18
CA LEU A 224 11.76 -1.92 -11.94
C LEU A 224 11.82 -3.44 -12.14
N GLU A 225 10.81 -4.02 -12.82
CA GLU A 225 10.77 -5.44 -13.18
C GLU A 225 11.97 -5.84 -14.05
N ASN A 226 12.31 -5.03 -15.07
CA ASN A 226 13.48 -5.29 -15.91
C ASN A 226 14.80 -5.19 -15.13
N LEU A 227 14.94 -4.23 -14.21
CA LEU A 227 16.11 -4.14 -13.33
C LEU A 227 16.24 -5.36 -12.40
N LEU A 228 15.13 -5.86 -11.86
CA LEU A 228 15.08 -7.09 -11.06
C LEU A 228 15.47 -8.31 -11.90
N ASN A 229 14.89 -8.48 -13.10
CA ASN A 229 15.22 -9.57 -14.02
C ASN A 229 16.72 -9.58 -14.38
N ILE A 230 17.32 -8.41 -14.65
CA ILE A 230 18.77 -8.27 -14.90
C ILE A 230 19.60 -8.64 -13.67
N PHE A 231 19.20 -8.20 -12.48
CA PHE A 231 19.91 -8.50 -11.23
C PHE A 231 19.89 -10.01 -10.92
N ILE A 232 18.73 -10.65 -11.04
CA ILE A 232 18.52 -12.08 -10.75
C ILE A 232 19.29 -12.96 -11.73
N SER A 233 19.15 -12.70 -13.04
CA SER A 233 19.78 -13.47 -14.10
C SER A 233 21.31 -13.48 -13.99
N ASN A 234 21.93 -12.33 -13.63
CA ASN A 234 23.37 -12.22 -13.45
C ASN A 234 23.88 -12.78 -12.11
N SER A 235 23.01 -12.94 -11.11
CA SER A 235 23.40 -13.32 -9.74
C SER A 235 23.09 -14.78 -9.39
N GLY A 236 22.27 -15.49 -10.18
CA GLY A 236 21.85 -16.86 -9.86
C GLY A 236 20.86 -16.92 -8.69
N ILE A 237 20.00 -15.92 -8.58
CA ILE A 237 18.92 -15.85 -7.59
C ILE A 237 17.70 -16.59 -8.17
N GLU A 238 16.86 -17.22 -7.33
CA GLU A 238 15.64 -17.91 -7.80
C GLU A 238 14.45 -16.94 -7.87
N LYS A 239 14.29 -16.08 -6.85
CA LYS A 239 13.19 -15.11 -6.75
C LYS A 239 13.66 -13.82 -6.07
N ALA A 240 13.14 -12.66 -6.46
CA ALA A 240 13.35 -11.43 -5.67
C ALA A 240 12.09 -10.55 -5.58
N PHE A 241 11.99 -9.86 -4.45
CA PHE A 241 10.89 -8.98 -4.10
C PHE A 241 11.44 -7.65 -3.57
N LEU A 242 10.93 -6.54 -4.08
CA LEU A 242 11.20 -5.20 -3.56
C LEU A 242 10.04 -4.79 -2.64
N PHE A 243 10.27 -4.88 -1.33
CA PHE A 243 9.27 -4.63 -0.28
C PHE A 243 9.35 -3.20 0.28
N ASP A 244 8.21 -2.62 0.62
CA ASP A 244 8.12 -1.55 1.62
C ASP A 244 8.11 -2.15 3.03
N VAL A 245 9.10 -1.78 3.85
CA VAL A 245 9.34 -2.34 5.19
C VAL A 245 8.20 -2.06 6.17
N VAL A 246 7.48 -0.95 5.99
CA VAL A 246 6.40 -0.56 6.90
C VAL A 246 5.10 -1.31 6.57
N SER A 247 4.67 -1.28 5.31
CA SER A 247 3.40 -1.88 4.88
C SER A 247 3.47 -3.36 4.50
N LYS A 248 4.68 -3.94 4.37
CA LYS A 248 4.96 -5.29 3.83
C LYS A 248 4.47 -5.51 2.39
N ILE A 249 4.08 -4.44 1.70
CA ILE A 249 3.64 -4.48 0.30
C ILE A 249 4.87 -4.63 -0.60
N TYR A 250 4.82 -5.56 -1.56
CA TYR A 250 5.87 -5.66 -2.59
C TYR A 250 5.52 -4.80 -3.81
N ILE A 251 6.43 -3.89 -4.12
CA ILE A 251 6.31 -2.86 -5.16
C ILE A 251 6.64 -3.39 -6.54
N ALA A 252 7.61 -4.28 -6.60
CA ALA A 252 8.05 -4.95 -7.81
C ALA A 252 8.58 -6.33 -7.45
N THR A 253 8.37 -7.26 -8.36
CA THR A 253 8.96 -8.60 -8.34
C THR A 253 9.49 -8.89 -9.74
N ASP A 254 10.20 -10.00 -9.89
CA ASP A 254 10.64 -10.49 -11.18
C ASP A 254 9.54 -11.21 -11.96
N SER A 255 9.81 -11.49 -13.23
CA SER A 255 8.85 -12.09 -14.16
C SER A 255 8.42 -13.53 -13.87
N SER A 256 9.04 -14.24 -12.92
CA SER A 256 8.56 -15.56 -12.51
C SER A 256 7.27 -15.46 -11.68
N PRO A 257 6.35 -16.44 -11.73
CA PRO A 257 5.14 -16.42 -10.93
C PRO A 257 5.46 -16.29 -9.42
N VAL A 258 4.66 -15.49 -8.71
CA VAL A 258 4.76 -15.37 -7.26
C VAL A 258 4.12 -16.59 -6.62
N ASP A 259 4.91 -17.33 -5.85
CA ASP A 259 4.41 -18.32 -4.91
C ASP A 259 4.04 -17.63 -3.58
N MET A 260 2.87 -17.99 -3.05
CA MET A 260 2.30 -17.41 -1.85
C MET A 260 3.11 -17.77 -0.60
N GLN A 261 3.63 -19.00 -0.52
CA GLN A 261 4.43 -19.46 0.63
C GLN A 261 5.79 -18.73 0.67
N SER A 262 6.40 -18.54 -0.49
CA SER A 262 7.62 -17.74 -0.66
C SER A 262 7.41 -16.27 -0.25
N TYR A 263 6.22 -15.72 -0.51
CA TYR A 263 5.86 -14.34 -0.11
C TYR A 263 5.63 -14.20 1.40
N GLU A 264 4.88 -15.12 2.01
CA GLU A 264 4.65 -15.22 3.46
C GLU A 264 5.98 -15.31 4.23
N LEU A 265 6.86 -16.23 3.82
CA LEU A 265 8.21 -16.40 4.38
C LEU A 265 9.08 -15.13 4.28
N CYS A 266 8.92 -14.33 3.23
CA CYS A 266 9.62 -13.05 3.10
C CYS A 266 9.03 -11.96 4.01
N CYS A 267 7.73 -11.99 4.29
CA CYS A 267 7.09 -11.08 5.25
C CYS A 267 7.59 -11.38 6.67
N ASP A 268 7.58 -12.65 7.07
CA ASP A 268 8.07 -13.09 8.38
C ASP A 268 9.56 -12.78 8.57
N MET A 269 10.37 -12.93 7.52
CA MET A 269 11.77 -12.50 7.53
C MET A 269 11.91 -11.00 7.84
N ILE A 270 11.08 -10.14 7.25
CA ILE A 270 11.12 -8.70 7.51
C ILE A 270 10.75 -8.41 8.96
N ASP A 271 9.71 -9.04 9.52
CA ASP A 271 9.34 -8.86 10.93
C ASP A 271 10.48 -9.30 11.87
N VAL A 272 11.05 -10.50 11.68
CA VAL A 272 12.18 -10.98 12.49
C VAL A 272 13.37 -10.02 12.43
N VAL A 273 13.69 -9.50 11.25
CA VAL A 273 14.81 -8.55 11.08
C VAL A 273 14.53 -7.22 11.77
N ILE A 274 13.32 -6.68 11.64
CA ILE A 274 12.94 -5.40 12.24
C ILE A 274 12.79 -5.52 13.75
N ASP A 275 12.18 -6.57 14.28
CA ASP A 275 11.99 -6.78 15.72
C ASP A 275 13.34 -6.97 16.43
N VAL A 276 14.25 -7.78 15.87
CA VAL A 276 15.62 -7.93 16.41
C VAL A 276 16.38 -6.60 16.33
N SER A 277 16.19 -5.81 15.27
CA SER A 277 16.83 -4.49 15.12
C SER A 277 16.20 -3.42 16.03
N CYS A 278 14.92 -3.55 16.41
CA CYS A 278 14.30 -2.71 17.43
C CYS A 278 14.86 -2.99 18.83
N ILE A 279 15.25 -4.23 19.11
CA ILE A 279 15.82 -4.62 20.41
C ILE A 279 17.31 -4.23 20.51
N TYR A 280 18.11 -4.50 19.47
CA TYR A 280 19.58 -4.39 19.53
C TYR A 280 20.19 -3.28 18.65
N GLY A 281 19.45 -2.72 17.70
CA GLY A 281 19.94 -1.68 16.77
C GLY A 281 19.78 -0.25 17.27
N LEU A 282 19.13 -0.06 18.43
CA LEU A 282 19.04 1.25 19.08
C LEU A 282 20.39 1.63 19.70
N LYS A 283 20.76 2.90 19.60
CA LYS A 283 21.92 3.47 20.30
C LYS A 283 21.64 3.52 21.81
N GLU A 284 22.69 3.62 22.62
CA GLU A 284 22.59 3.68 24.09
C GLU A 284 21.62 4.77 24.60
N ASP A 285 21.48 5.88 23.87
CA ASP A 285 20.55 6.98 24.15
C ASP A 285 19.08 6.70 23.80
N GLY A 286 18.75 5.49 23.32
CA GLY A 286 17.44 5.14 22.74
C GLY A 286 17.16 5.80 21.37
N SER A 287 18.03 6.68 20.88
CA SER A 287 17.86 7.38 19.60
C SER A 287 18.48 6.59 18.43
N GLY A 288 17.69 5.65 17.89
CA GLY A 288 18.02 4.88 16.70
C GLY A 288 16.81 4.65 15.80
N SER A 289 17.06 4.42 14.52
CA SER A 289 16.08 3.79 13.62
C SER A 289 16.44 2.31 13.55
N ALA A 290 15.47 1.42 13.71
CA ALA A 290 15.65 -0.03 13.53
C ALA A 290 15.96 -0.42 12.07
N TYR A 291 15.89 0.53 11.14
CA TYR A 291 16.21 0.33 9.73
C TYR A 291 17.13 1.46 9.23
N ASP A 292 18.28 1.08 8.69
CA ASP A 292 19.36 1.98 8.26
C ASP A 292 19.97 1.57 6.91
N LYS A 293 20.99 2.32 6.46
CA LYS A 293 21.61 2.13 5.14
C LYS A 293 22.52 0.90 5.02
N GLU A 294 22.79 0.22 6.13
CA GLU A 294 23.68 -0.95 6.21
C GLU A 294 22.92 -2.23 6.60
N SER A 295 21.61 -2.09 6.90
CA SER A 295 20.67 -3.14 7.24
C SER A 295 20.68 -4.28 6.21
N MET A 296 21.08 -5.44 6.68
CA MET A 296 21.29 -6.65 5.88
C MET A 296 21.08 -7.88 6.76
N ALA A 297 20.38 -8.88 6.25
CA ALA A 297 20.14 -10.13 6.96
C ALA A 297 20.26 -11.33 6.02
N ILE A 298 20.75 -12.45 6.57
CA ILE A 298 20.93 -13.72 5.88
C ILE A 298 20.29 -14.80 6.76
N ILE A 299 19.28 -15.50 6.26
CA ILE A 299 18.68 -16.65 6.94
C ILE A 299 18.92 -17.88 6.08
N LYS A 300 19.59 -18.89 6.62
CA LYS A 300 19.80 -20.18 5.96
C LYS A 300 18.77 -21.19 6.47
N LEU A 301 18.05 -21.82 5.55
CA LEU A 301 17.11 -22.89 5.84
C LEU A 301 17.79 -24.26 5.71
N ASN A 302 17.19 -25.28 6.32
CA ASN A 302 17.70 -26.66 6.31
C ASN A 302 17.64 -27.35 4.93
N ASN A 303 16.93 -26.76 3.96
CA ASN A 303 16.67 -27.30 2.62
C ASN A 303 17.57 -26.66 1.53
N THR A 304 18.77 -26.23 1.89
CA THR A 304 19.76 -25.49 1.06
C THR A 304 19.27 -24.18 0.46
N THR A 305 18.16 -23.63 0.96
CA THR A 305 17.66 -22.30 0.58
C THR A 305 18.21 -21.23 1.51
N VAL A 306 18.61 -20.09 0.94
CA VAL A 306 19.09 -18.91 1.67
C VAL A 306 18.19 -17.73 1.32
N LEU A 307 17.61 -17.12 2.35
CA LEU A 307 16.92 -15.84 2.25
C LEU A 307 17.92 -14.72 2.50
N TYR A 308 17.88 -13.69 1.65
CA TYR A 308 18.82 -12.58 1.71
C TYR A 308 18.11 -11.23 1.61
N LEU A 309 18.19 -10.43 2.67
CA LEU A 309 17.58 -9.10 2.77
C LEU A 309 18.68 -8.03 2.75
N LYS A 310 18.48 -6.95 1.99
CA LYS A 310 19.31 -5.73 2.01
C LYS A 310 18.51 -4.45 1.84
N GLU A 311 18.97 -3.37 2.47
CA GLU A 311 18.46 -2.01 2.20
C GLU A 311 18.79 -1.51 0.79
N VAL A 312 17.75 -0.99 0.12
CA VAL A 312 17.85 -0.26 -1.14
C VAL A 312 17.67 1.24 -0.89
N THR A 313 16.62 1.60 -0.14
CA THR A 313 16.33 2.96 0.34
C THR A 313 15.74 2.89 1.75
N LYS A 314 15.61 4.03 2.44
CA LYS A 314 15.02 4.16 3.80
C LYS A 314 13.70 3.42 4.05
N PHE A 315 12.92 3.13 3.00
CA PHE A 315 11.65 2.42 3.10
C PHE A 315 11.65 1.09 2.34
N LEU A 316 12.61 0.89 1.43
CA LEU A 316 12.62 -0.24 0.50
C LEU A 316 13.72 -1.25 0.83
N ALA A 317 13.30 -2.46 1.15
CA ALA A 317 14.15 -3.63 1.27
C ALA A 317 14.05 -4.49 0.01
N LEU A 318 15.19 -5.00 -0.47
CA LEU A 318 15.20 -6.11 -1.41
C LEU A 318 15.31 -7.41 -0.60
N VAL A 319 14.39 -8.34 -0.83
CA VAL A 319 14.44 -9.70 -0.29
C VAL A 319 14.62 -10.67 -1.46
N CYS A 320 15.61 -11.56 -1.36
CA CYS A 320 15.96 -12.53 -2.38
C CYS A 320 15.91 -13.95 -1.82
N ILE A 321 15.42 -14.89 -2.63
CA ILE A 321 15.45 -16.33 -2.36
C ILE A 321 16.44 -16.95 -3.34
N LEU A 322 17.42 -17.70 -2.83
CA LEU A 322 18.48 -18.30 -3.64
C LEU A 322 18.99 -19.60 -3.02
N ARG A 323 19.68 -20.43 -3.81
CA ARG A 323 20.36 -21.64 -3.31
C ARG A 323 21.68 -21.30 -2.63
N GLU A 324 22.03 -22.11 -1.64
CA GLU A 324 23.30 -22.01 -0.91
C GLU A 324 24.53 -22.09 -1.84
N GLU A 325 24.50 -22.96 -2.86
CA GLU A 325 25.53 -23.06 -3.90
C GLU A 325 25.74 -21.73 -4.67
N SER A 326 24.66 -21.00 -4.95
CA SER A 326 24.77 -19.70 -5.61
C SER A 326 25.24 -18.60 -4.66
N PHE A 327 24.95 -18.73 -3.35
CA PHE A 327 25.38 -17.78 -2.32
C PHE A 327 26.89 -17.80 -2.06
N GLU A 328 27.61 -18.87 -2.39
CA GLU A 328 29.09 -18.91 -2.29
C GLU A 328 29.74 -17.74 -3.06
N ARG A 329 29.11 -17.29 -4.15
CA ARG A 329 29.57 -16.16 -4.98
C ARG A 329 29.11 -14.80 -4.44
N LYS A 330 28.93 -14.67 -3.12
CA LYS A 330 28.44 -13.47 -2.42
C LYS A 330 29.06 -12.14 -2.91
N GLY A 331 30.36 -12.10 -3.18
CA GLY A 331 31.02 -10.88 -3.67
C GLY A 331 30.51 -10.36 -5.01
N LEU A 332 30.07 -11.26 -5.91
CA LEU A 332 29.44 -10.88 -7.18
C LEU A 332 28.01 -10.38 -6.95
N ILE A 333 27.25 -11.05 -6.08
CA ILE A 333 25.89 -10.64 -5.69
C ILE A 333 25.92 -9.24 -5.07
N ASP A 334 26.89 -8.97 -4.19
CA ASP A 334 27.04 -7.67 -3.53
C ASP A 334 27.44 -6.54 -4.52
N TYR A 335 28.27 -6.84 -5.53
CA TYR A 335 28.59 -5.90 -6.61
C TYR A 335 27.39 -5.62 -7.52
N ASN A 336 26.70 -6.67 -7.96
CA ASN A 336 25.47 -6.57 -8.77
C ASN A 336 24.39 -5.77 -8.01
N PHE A 337 24.26 -6.01 -6.71
CA PHE A 337 23.33 -5.29 -5.83
C PHE A 337 23.68 -3.80 -5.73
N HIS A 338 24.96 -3.44 -5.65
CA HIS A 338 25.38 -2.04 -5.63
C HIS A 338 25.01 -1.32 -6.95
N CYS A 339 25.15 -2.00 -8.09
CA CYS A 339 24.71 -1.48 -9.39
C CYS A 339 23.18 -1.34 -9.46
N PHE A 340 22.44 -2.36 -9.00
CA PHE A 340 20.98 -2.33 -8.91
C PHE A 340 20.49 -1.18 -8.01
N ARG A 341 21.03 -1.04 -6.79
CA ARG A 341 20.67 0.05 -5.85
C ARG A 341 20.86 1.42 -6.49
N LYS A 342 21.98 1.65 -7.18
CA LYS A 342 22.21 2.92 -7.93
C LYS A 342 21.16 3.17 -9.00
N ALA A 343 20.88 2.18 -9.86
CA ALA A 343 19.86 2.30 -10.90
C ALA A 343 18.46 2.61 -10.32
N ILE A 344 18.12 2.02 -9.17
CA ILE A 344 16.86 2.30 -8.46
C ILE A 344 16.80 3.76 -7.97
N HIS A 345 17.88 4.31 -7.39
CA HIS A 345 17.94 5.73 -7.02
C HIS A 345 17.78 6.67 -8.25
N GLU A 346 18.44 6.36 -9.37
CA GLU A 346 18.32 7.12 -10.62
C GLU A 346 16.88 7.12 -11.18
N VAL A 347 16.19 5.97 -11.17
CA VAL A 347 14.79 5.84 -11.60
C VAL A 347 13.86 6.73 -10.74
N PHE A 348 14.10 6.80 -9.43
CA PHE A 348 13.30 7.59 -8.51
C PHE A 348 13.53 9.11 -8.65
N GLU A 349 14.75 9.55 -8.95
CA GLU A 349 15.02 10.97 -9.27
C GLU A 349 14.27 11.43 -10.54
N VAL A 350 14.17 10.57 -11.56
CA VAL A 350 13.37 10.85 -12.77
C VAL A 350 11.87 10.85 -12.47
N GLY A 351 11.40 9.99 -11.56
CA GLY A 351 10.00 9.97 -11.12
C GLY A 351 9.55 11.25 -10.44
N LEU A 352 10.38 11.80 -9.54
CA LEU A 352 10.09 13.04 -8.81
C LEU A 352 10.19 14.30 -9.70
N SER A 353 11.00 14.25 -10.76
CA SER A 353 11.22 15.39 -11.67
C SER A 353 10.26 15.46 -12.85
N THR A 354 9.24 14.58 -12.90
CA THR A 354 8.20 14.58 -13.95
C THR A 354 6.87 15.15 -13.44
N PRO A 355 6.69 16.48 -13.32
CA PRO A 355 5.34 17.03 -13.24
C PRO A 355 4.62 16.75 -14.55
N ARG A 356 3.37 16.27 -14.50
CA ARG A 356 2.54 16.02 -15.69
C ARG A 356 2.47 17.29 -16.54
N MET A 357 3.16 17.32 -17.68
CA MET A 357 3.04 18.39 -18.68
C MET A 357 1.69 18.30 -19.38
N GLY A 358 0.64 18.68 -18.66
CA GLY A 358 -0.77 18.64 -19.07
C GLY A 358 -1.51 19.93 -18.72
N ALA A 359 -0.82 21.07 -18.75
CA ALA A 359 -1.41 22.40 -18.60
C ALA A 359 -1.36 23.15 -19.94
N GLN A 360 -2.51 23.62 -20.41
CA GLN A 360 -2.67 24.27 -21.71
C GLN A 360 -1.95 25.62 -21.77
N ALA A 361 -1.12 25.84 -22.80
CA ALA A 361 -0.59 27.16 -23.13
C ALA A 361 -0.29 27.27 -24.64
N ALA A 362 -1.31 27.60 -25.46
CA ALA A 362 -1.14 27.83 -26.90
C ALA A 362 -2.18 28.81 -27.50
N GLY A 363 -2.16 30.06 -27.04
CA GLY A 363 -2.59 31.23 -27.80
C GLY A 363 -1.63 32.38 -27.45
N THR A 364 -1.11 33.21 -28.35
CA THR A 364 -1.43 33.43 -29.78
C THR A 364 -0.11 33.64 -30.60
N PRO A 365 -0.09 34.13 -31.86
CA PRO A 365 0.59 33.44 -32.96
C PRO A 365 2.08 33.83 -33.18
N CYS A 366 2.84 32.91 -33.79
CA CYS A 366 4.22 33.16 -34.22
C CYS A 366 4.27 33.96 -35.53
N LEU A 367 5.20 34.93 -35.61
CA LEU A 367 5.37 35.82 -36.77
C LEU A 367 6.06 35.07 -37.93
N MET A 368 5.40 34.94 -39.08
CA MET A 368 6.05 34.39 -40.29
C MET A 368 7.19 35.31 -40.76
N LYS A 369 8.42 34.78 -40.82
CA LYS A 369 9.50 35.35 -41.64
C LYS A 369 9.66 34.54 -42.92
N THR A 370 9.35 35.17 -44.04
CA THR A 370 9.45 34.61 -45.39
C THR A 370 10.91 34.27 -45.74
N VAL A 371 11.15 33.04 -46.21
CA VAL A 371 12.45 32.63 -46.75
C VAL A 371 12.62 33.18 -48.16
N ALA A 372 13.68 33.96 -48.40
CA ALA A 372 14.01 34.48 -49.72
C ALA A 372 14.76 33.44 -50.57
N LEU A 373 14.26 33.19 -51.78
CA LEU A 373 14.89 32.33 -52.78
C LEU A 373 16.05 33.06 -53.48
N ASN A 374 17.29 32.67 -53.17
CA ASN A 374 18.46 33.08 -53.95
C ASN A 374 18.73 32.07 -55.08
N GLY A 375 18.26 32.38 -56.29
CA GLY A 375 18.71 31.71 -57.51
C GLY A 375 20.05 32.27 -58.00
N THR A 376 20.94 31.40 -58.48
CA THR A 376 22.14 31.80 -59.25
C THR A 376 22.18 31.06 -60.59
N PRO A 377 22.56 31.71 -61.71
CA PRO A 377 22.34 31.17 -63.05
C PRO A 377 23.57 30.45 -63.63
N ARG A 378 23.36 29.43 -64.47
CA ARG A 378 24.32 28.99 -65.50
C ARG A 378 23.65 28.55 -66.81
N SER A 379 23.65 29.49 -67.75
CA SER A 379 23.93 29.39 -69.19
C SER A 379 24.14 28.01 -69.86
N THR A 380 23.61 27.92 -71.10
CA THR A 380 24.07 27.12 -72.27
C THR A 380 24.01 25.59 -72.17
N VAL A 381 23.63 24.85 -73.23
CA VAL A 381 23.51 25.19 -74.67
C VAL A 381 22.08 24.98 -75.18
#